data_AF-T2DPR0-F1
#
_entry.id   AF-T2DPR0-F1
#
_cell.length_a   1.000
_cell.length_b   1.000
_cell.length_c   1.000
_cell.angle_alpha   90.00
_cell.angle_beta   90.00
_cell.angle_gamma   90.00
#
_symmetry.space_group_name_H-M   'P 1'
#
loop_
_entity.id
_entity.type
_entity.pdbx_description
1 polymer ?
#
loop_
_entity_poly.entity_id
_entity_poly.type
_entity_poly.pdbx_seq_one_letter_code
_entity_poly.pdbx_strand_id
1 'polypeptide(L)'
;LLHAPYDYSALAPVISPEIIELHHDKHHAAYVKGANDTLEQLAEARDKESWGSINGLEKNLAFHLSGHILHSIYWQNMTGPKDGGGEPLAQDGVGELADAITESFGSFAHFKAQLSKAAATTQGSGWGVLAYEPLSGRLIVEQVYDHQGNVGQGASPSVP
;
A
#
# COMPACT_ATOMS: atom_id res chain seq x y z
N LEU A 1 -1.23 -14.91 7.37
CA LEU A 1 -1.13 -14.28 6.04
C LEU A 1 -2.41 -14.63 5.28
N LEU A 2 -3.04 -13.68 4.61
CA LEU A 2 -4.16 -13.99 3.71
C LEU A 2 -3.65 -14.85 2.53
N HIS A 3 -4.51 -15.62 1.89
CA HIS A 3 -4.17 -16.30 0.64
C HIS A 3 -3.98 -15.25 -0.47
N ALA A 4 -3.07 -15.49 -1.41
CA ALA A 4 -2.96 -14.64 -2.59
C ALA A 4 -4.30 -14.65 -3.36
N PRO A 5 -4.81 -13.50 -3.81
CA PRO A 5 -6.12 -13.44 -4.45
C PRO A 5 -6.16 -14.10 -5.84
N TYR A 6 -5.00 -14.42 -6.40
CA TYR A 6 -4.84 -15.04 -7.72
C TYR A 6 -3.59 -15.93 -7.76
N ASP A 7 -3.52 -16.80 -8.77
CA ASP A 7 -2.34 -17.62 -9.08
C ASP A 7 -1.11 -16.75 -9.32
N TYR A 8 0.08 -17.20 -8.91
CA TYR A 8 1.32 -16.41 -9.06
C TYR A 8 1.63 -16.03 -10.51
N SER A 9 1.13 -16.79 -11.48
CA SER A 9 1.29 -16.47 -12.90
C SER A 9 0.26 -15.49 -13.48
N ALA A 10 -0.76 -15.07 -12.71
CA ALA A 10 -1.88 -14.28 -13.21
C ALA A 10 -1.47 -12.90 -13.76
N LEU A 11 -0.36 -12.34 -13.29
CA LEU A 11 0.14 -11.03 -13.70
C LEU A 11 1.19 -11.08 -14.83
N ALA A 12 1.55 -12.28 -15.29
CA ALA A 12 2.47 -12.43 -16.41
C ALA A 12 1.84 -11.92 -17.72
N PRO A 13 2.63 -11.31 -18.63
CA PRO A 13 4.08 -11.10 -18.56
C PRO A 13 4.51 -9.80 -17.85
N VAL A 14 3.58 -9.04 -17.27
CA VAL A 14 3.88 -7.72 -16.68
C VAL A 14 4.72 -7.85 -15.41
N ILE A 15 4.41 -8.84 -14.57
CA ILE A 15 5.21 -9.20 -13.38
C ILE A 15 5.48 -10.70 -13.43
N SER A 16 6.71 -11.13 -13.13
CA SER A 16 7.07 -12.55 -13.18
C SER A 16 6.45 -13.34 -12.01
N PRO A 17 6.09 -14.62 -12.22
CA PRO A 17 5.53 -15.45 -11.16
C PRO A 17 6.47 -15.62 -9.95
N GLU A 18 7.78 -15.73 -10.21
CA GLU A 18 8.80 -15.83 -9.17
C GLU A 18 8.82 -14.59 -8.24
N ILE A 19 8.64 -13.39 -8.80
CA ILE A 19 8.53 -12.17 -7.99
C ILE A 19 7.29 -12.24 -7.12
N ILE A 20 6.13 -12.60 -7.67
CA ILE A 20 4.87 -12.66 -6.90
C ILE A 20 4.96 -13.68 -5.77
N GLU A 21 5.51 -14.88 -6.04
CA GLU A 21 5.71 -15.91 -5.03
C GLU A 21 6.62 -15.43 -3.89
N LEU A 22 7.81 -14.91 -4.20
CA LEU A 22 8.74 -14.42 -3.17
C LEU A 22 8.17 -13.22 -2.40
N HIS A 23 7.50 -12.31 -3.11
CA HIS A 23 6.95 -11.09 -2.54
C HIS A 23 5.79 -11.37 -1.58
N HIS A 24 4.94 -12.34 -1.92
CA HIS A 24 3.87 -12.80 -1.03
C HIS A 24 4.40 -13.69 0.11
N ASP A 25 5.04 -14.81 -0.23
CA ASP A 25 5.32 -15.87 0.75
C ASP A 25 6.51 -15.58 1.65
N LYS A 26 7.38 -14.64 1.28
CA LYS A 26 8.54 -14.23 2.10
C LYS A 26 8.37 -12.82 2.63
N HIS A 27 8.27 -11.82 1.77
CA HIS A 27 8.29 -10.42 2.21
C HIS A 27 7.01 -10.04 2.98
N HIS A 28 5.83 -10.30 2.42
CA HIS A 28 4.58 -10.01 3.13
C HIS A 28 4.42 -10.86 4.40
N ALA A 29 4.79 -12.14 4.35
CA ALA A 29 4.80 -13.02 5.51
C ALA A 29 5.65 -12.47 6.68
N ALA A 30 6.82 -11.89 6.38
CA ALA A 30 7.69 -11.29 7.39
C ALA A 30 7.06 -10.06 8.05
N TYR A 31 6.35 -9.22 7.30
CA TYR A 31 5.64 -8.06 7.87
C TYR A 31 4.51 -8.50 8.81
N VAL A 32 3.72 -9.50 8.42
CA VAL A 32 2.65 -10.04 9.29
C VAL A 32 3.23 -10.59 10.59
N LYS A 33 4.29 -11.39 10.49
CA LYS A 33 4.93 -11.96 11.69
C LYS A 33 5.48 -10.85 12.58
N GLY A 34 6.24 -9.91 12.01
CA GLY A 34 6.85 -8.82 12.77
C GLY A 34 5.83 -7.91 13.47
N ALA A 35 4.68 -7.65 12.84
CA ALA A 35 3.60 -6.89 13.47
C ALA A 35 3.04 -7.62 14.70
N ASN A 36 2.73 -8.91 14.58
CA ASN A 36 2.22 -9.73 15.68
C ASN A 36 3.24 -9.85 16.82
N ASP A 37 4.49 -10.20 16.52
CA ASP A 37 5.56 -10.31 17.51
C ASP A 37 5.75 -8.98 18.28
N THR A 38 5.64 -7.84 17.59
CA THR A 38 5.81 -6.52 18.21
C THR A 38 4.63 -6.16 19.11
N LEU A 39 3.40 -6.54 18.74
CA LEU A 39 2.22 -6.34 19.59
C LEU A 39 2.31 -7.16 20.89
N GLU A 40 2.83 -8.39 20.83
CA GLU A 40 3.11 -9.22 22.02
C GLU A 40 4.15 -8.56 22.93
N GLN A 41 5.25 -8.06 22.37
CA GLN A 41 6.29 -7.35 23.13
C GLN A 41 5.76 -6.05 23.78
N LEU A 42 4.90 -5.31 23.07
CA LEU A 42 4.25 -4.13 23.63
C LEU A 42 3.28 -4.49 24.76
N ALA A 43 2.60 -5.64 24.69
CA ALA A 43 1.78 -6.14 25.78
C ALA A 43 2.61 -6.49 27.00
N GLU A 44 3.70 -7.23 26.82
CA GLU A 44 4.64 -7.55 27.89
C GLU A 44 5.25 -6.29 28.54
N ALA A 45 5.59 -5.28 27.74
CA ALA A 45 6.09 -3.99 28.23
C ALA A 45 5.06 -3.28 29.13
N ARG A 46 3.77 -3.33 28.78
CA ARG A 46 2.67 -2.80 29.61
C ARG A 46 2.53 -3.57 30.91
N ASP A 47 2.51 -4.89 30.86
CA ASP A 47 2.34 -5.75 32.04
C ASP A 47 3.47 -5.60 33.05
N LYS A 48 4.68 -5.29 32.57
CA LYS A 48 5.89 -5.13 33.39
C LYS A 48 6.25 -3.67 33.69
N GLU A 49 5.48 -2.70 33.20
CA GLU A 49 5.82 -1.26 33.23
C GLU A 49 7.26 -0.97 32.74
N SER A 50 7.71 -1.70 31.71
CA SER A 50 9.09 -1.65 31.21
C SER A 50 9.18 -0.91 29.88
N TRP A 51 9.62 0.34 29.92
CA TRP A 51 9.55 1.26 28.77
C TRP A 51 10.89 1.48 28.06
N GLY A 52 11.96 0.80 28.46
CA GLY A 52 13.32 1.03 27.92
C GLY A 52 13.43 0.83 26.41
N SER A 53 12.61 -0.05 25.84
CA SER A 53 12.60 -0.37 24.40
C SER A 53 11.47 0.29 23.61
N ILE A 54 10.67 1.17 24.22
CA ILE A 54 9.41 1.66 23.62
C ILE A 54 9.63 2.34 22.27
N ASN A 55 10.70 3.14 22.10
CA ASN A 55 11.00 3.79 20.83
C ASN A 55 11.23 2.77 19.69
N GLY A 56 11.96 1.69 19.98
CA GLY A 56 12.22 0.63 19.01
C GLY A 56 10.96 -0.19 18.70
N LEU A 57 10.16 -0.49 19.72
CA LEU A 57 8.90 -1.23 19.53
C LEU A 57 7.88 -0.45 18.70
N GLU A 58 7.70 0.85 18.97
CA GLU A 58 6.78 1.67 18.19
C GLU A 58 7.27 1.84 16.73
N LYS A 59 8.58 1.96 16.52
CA LYS A 59 9.16 1.95 15.17
C LYS A 59 8.91 0.63 14.44
N ASN A 60 9.12 -0.50 15.13
CA ASN A 60 8.90 -1.82 14.56
C ASN A 60 7.43 -2.03 14.21
N LEU A 61 6.52 -1.60 15.09
CA LEU A 61 5.09 -1.70 14.85
C LEU A 61 4.72 -0.87 13.62
N ALA A 62 5.14 0.39 13.54
CA ALA A 62 4.87 1.25 12.39
C ALA A 62 5.40 0.63 11.08
N PHE A 63 6.63 0.12 11.08
CA PHE A 63 7.25 -0.51 9.91
C PHE A 63 6.51 -1.78 9.46
N HIS A 64 6.30 -2.73 10.37
CA HIS A 64 5.69 -4.01 10.03
C HIS A 64 4.20 -3.89 9.74
N LEU A 65 3.46 -3.06 10.49
CA LEU A 65 2.04 -2.84 10.26
C LEU A 65 1.80 -2.14 8.93
N SER A 66 2.56 -1.08 8.63
CA SER A 66 2.43 -0.37 7.34
C SER A 66 2.85 -1.27 6.18
N GLY A 67 3.91 -2.07 6.36
CA GLY A 67 4.30 -3.09 5.38
C GLY A 67 3.18 -4.09 5.12
N HIS A 68 2.52 -4.60 6.16
CA HIS A 68 1.38 -5.50 6.03
C HIS A 68 0.18 -4.84 5.31
N ILE A 69 -0.15 -3.60 5.65
CA ILE A 69 -1.27 -2.86 5.04
C ILE A 69 -1.00 -2.62 3.55
N LEU A 70 0.16 -2.06 3.20
CA LEU A 70 0.49 -1.72 1.81
C LEU A 70 0.55 -2.96 0.92
N HIS A 71 1.08 -4.08 1.42
CA HIS A 71 1.08 -5.34 0.66
C HIS A 71 -0.32 -5.93 0.53
N SER A 72 -1.14 -5.89 1.59
CA SER A 72 -2.54 -6.34 1.50
C SER A 72 -3.32 -5.59 0.42
N ILE A 73 -3.10 -4.28 0.30
CA ILE A 73 -3.71 -3.43 -0.72
C ILE A 73 -3.10 -3.72 -2.11
N TYR A 74 -1.77 -3.86 -2.20
CA TYR A 74 -1.08 -4.19 -3.45
C TYR A 74 -1.66 -5.44 -4.13
N TRP A 75 -1.95 -6.49 -3.36
CA TRP A 75 -2.55 -7.71 -3.91
C TRP A 75 -3.98 -7.53 -4.42
N GLN A 76 -4.76 -6.62 -3.84
CA GLN A 76 -6.13 -6.33 -4.28
C GLN A 76 -6.16 -5.35 -5.46
N ASN A 77 -5.14 -4.50 -5.61
CA ASN A 77 -5.07 -3.50 -6.67
C ASN A 77 -4.68 -4.06 -8.05
N MET A 78 -4.35 -5.34 -8.14
CA MET A 78 -3.84 -5.94 -9.38
C MET A 78 -4.76 -7.05 -9.88
N THR A 79 -4.88 -7.10 -11.20
CA THR A 79 -5.55 -8.18 -11.92
C THR A 79 -4.77 -8.50 -13.19
N GLY A 80 -5.04 -9.65 -13.80
CA GLY A 80 -4.36 -10.07 -15.02
C GLY A 80 -4.59 -9.09 -16.18
N PRO A 81 -3.67 -9.00 -17.15
CA PRO A 81 -3.73 -8.01 -18.23
C PRO A 81 -4.94 -8.18 -19.17
N LYS A 82 -5.66 -9.30 -19.09
CA LYS A 82 -6.91 -9.54 -19.83
C LYS A 82 -8.15 -9.04 -19.09
N ASP A 83 -8.05 -8.89 -17.77
CA ASP A 83 -9.16 -8.69 -16.87
C ASP A 83 -9.18 -7.26 -16.29
N GLY A 84 -8.19 -6.42 -16.62
CA GLY A 84 -8.15 -5.03 -16.20
C GLY A 84 -7.00 -4.21 -16.80
N GLY A 85 -6.80 -3.03 -16.22
CA GLY A 85 -5.93 -1.99 -16.76
C GLY A 85 -6.71 -0.94 -17.56
N GLY A 86 -6.01 0.11 -18.00
CA GLY A 86 -6.64 1.25 -18.69
C GLY A 86 -6.94 2.42 -17.75
N GLU A 87 -7.79 3.34 -18.22
CA GLU A 87 -8.31 4.45 -17.40
C GLU A 87 -9.60 3.99 -16.71
N PRO A 88 -9.93 4.47 -15.50
CA PRO A 88 -11.22 4.19 -14.89
C PRO A 88 -12.32 4.86 -15.71
N LEU A 89 -13.26 4.07 -16.22
CA LEU A 89 -14.40 4.57 -16.99
C LEU A 89 -15.70 4.26 -16.27
N ALA A 90 -16.72 5.11 -16.48
CA ALA A 90 -18.03 4.90 -15.90
C ALA A 90 -18.66 3.54 -16.30
N GLN A 91 -18.36 3.05 -17.50
CA GLN A 91 -18.83 1.75 -18.00
C GLN A 91 -18.26 0.55 -17.21
N ASP A 92 -17.16 0.74 -16.48
CA ASP A 92 -16.51 -0.29 -15.67
C ASP A 92 -17.03 -0.28 -14.21
N GLY A 93 -18.07 0.51 -13.91
CA GLY A 93 -18.68 0.59 -12.57
C GLY A 93 -17.91 1.47 -11.58
N VAL A 94 -16.84 2.14 -12.03
CA VAL A 94 -15.95 3.00 -11.21
C VAL A 94 -16.07 4.49 -11.55
N GLY A 95 -17.27 4.92 -11.98
CA GLY A 95 -17.53 6.31 -12.38
C GLY A 95 -17.22 7.35 -11.30
N GLU A 96 -17.58 7.06 -10.05
CA GLU A 96 -17.28 7.95 -8.91
C GLU A 96 -15.77 8.13 -8.68
N LEU A 97 -14.97 7.08 -8.90
CA LEU A 97 -13.51 7.16 -8.84
C LEU A 97 -12.95 8.01 -9.99
N ALA A 98 -13.46 7.84 -11.20
CA ALA A 98 -13.06 8.63 -12.37
C ALA A 98 -13.35 10.13 -12.16
N ASP A 99 -14.51 10.45 -11.59
CA ASP A 99 -14.90 11.81 -11.24
C ASP A 99 -13.99 12.36 -10.13
N ALA A 100 -13.72 11.60 -9.07
CA ALA A 100 -12.83 12.02 -7.98
C ALA A 100 -11.38 12.27 -8.45
N ILE A 101 -10.88 11.44 -9.39
CA ILE A 101 -9.58 11.65 -10.03
C ILE A 101 -9.59 12.94 -10.86
N THR A 102 -10.65 13.17 -11.63
CA THR A 102 -10.80 14.37 -12.45
C THR A 102 -10.89 15.62 -11.57
N GLU A 103 -11.62 15.56 -10.46
CA GLU A 103 -11.75 16.66 -9.50
C GLU A 103 -10.41 16.99 -8.82
N SER A 104 -9.62 15.96 -8.48
CA SER A 104 -8.37 16.11 -7.71
C SER A 104 -7.14 16.42 -8.58
N PHE A 105 -7.09 15.91 -9.80
CA PHE A 105 -5.90 15.98 -10.68
C PHE A 105 -6.18 16.63 -12.04
N GLY A 106 -7.44 16.98 -12.33
CA GLY A 106 -7.88 17.56 -13.60
C GLY A 106 -8.06 16.55 -14.73
N SER A 107 -7.31 15.45 -14.75
CA SER A 107 -7.49 14.33 -15.68
C SER A 107 -6.78 13.07 -15.19
N PHE A 108 -7.21 11.89 -15.69
CA PHE A 108 -6.48 10.64 -15.45
C PHE A 108 -5.04 10.69 -15.96
N ALA A 109 -4.79 11.33 -17.10
CA ALA A 109 -3.45 11.49 -17.65
C ALA A 109 -2.52 12.27 -16.70
N HIS A 110 -3.01 13.35 -16.09
CA HIS A 110 -2.26 14.11 -15.08
C HIS A 110 -2.01 13.28 -13.81
N PHE A 111 -3.04 12.60 -13.31
CA PHE A 111 -2.92 11.69 -12.17
C PHE A 111 -1.84 10.62 -12.43
N LYS A 112 -1.93 9.91 -13.56
CA LYS A 112 -0.97 8.88 -13.95
C LYS A 112 0.45 9.44 -14.05
N ALA A 113 0.62 10.63 -14.62
CA ALA A 113 1.92 11.29 -14.72
C ALA A 113 2.49 11.60 -13.33
N GLN A 114 1.69 12.16 -12.42
CA GLN A 114 2.10 12.47 -11.05
C GLN A 114 2.45 11.20 -10.26
N LEU A 115 1.57 10.19 -10.26
CA LEU A 115 1.81 8.93 -9.56
C LEU A 115 3.06 8.21 -10.08
N SER A 116 3.23 8.14 -11.40
CA SER A 116 4.41 7.51 -12.01
C SER A 116 5.70 8.23 -11.61
N LYS A 117 5.68 9.57 -11.60
CA LYS A 117 6.85 10.37 -11.22
C LYS A 117 7.17 10.23 -9.74
N ALA A 118 6.16 10.24 -8.86
CA ALA A 118 6.32 10.02 -7.43
C ALA A 118 6.94 8.63 -7.16
N ALA A 119 6.39 7.57 -7.73
CA ALA A 119 6.93 6.21 -7.56
C ALA A 119 8.37 6.08 -8.08
N ALA A 120 8.67 6.61 -9.27
CA ALA A 120 9.98 6.45 -9.91
C ALA A 120 11.11 7.30 -9.31
N THR A 121 10.78 8.34 -8.53
CA THR A 121 11.78 9.27 -7.97
C THR A 121 12.03 9.11 -6.49
N THR A 122 11.44 8.10 -5.86
CA THR A 122 11.70 7.79 -4.45
C THR A 122 13.17 7.47 -4.23
N GLN A 123 13.80 8.14 -3.26
CA GLN A 123 15.21 7.94 -2.92
C GLN A 123 15.34 6.87 -1.83
N GLY A 124 15.44 5.60 -2.25
CA GLY A 124 15.47 4.44 -1.37
C GLY A 124 14.26 3.53 -1.60
N SER A 125 13.89 2.74 -0.59
CA SER A 125 12.67 1.94 -0.62
C SER A 125 11.44 2.82 -0.49
N GLY A 126 10.37 2.52 -1.22
CA GLY A 126 9.10 3.23 -1.04
C GLY A 126 8.06 2.95 -2.12
N TRP A 127 7.00 3.77 -2.11
CA TRP A 127 5.77 3.56 -2.88
C TRP A 127 5.26 4.87 -3.48
N GLY A 128 4.61 4.78 -4.64
CA GLY A 128 3.66 5.80 -5.08
C GLY A 128 2.25 5.32 -4.72
N VAL A 129 1.50 6.13 -3.96
CA VAL A 129 0.19 5.76 -3.44
C VAL A 129 -0.84 6.80 -3.85
N LEU A 130 -1.97 6.35 -4.40
CA LEU A 130 -3.21 7.14 -4.43
C LEU A 130 -3.91 6.95 -3.09
N ALA A 131 -4.22 8.03 -2.40
CA ALA A 131 -4.88 8.01 -1.10
C ALA A 131 -6.05 8.99 -1.05
N TYR A 132 -7.07 8.66 -0.26
CA TYR A 132 -8.12 9.60 0.12
C TYR A 132 -7.72 10.36 1.39
N GLU A 133 -7.76 11.69 1.32
CA GLU A 133 -7.47 12.58 2.45
C GLU A 133 -8.79 13.14 3.00
N PRO A 134 -9.20 12.75 4.21
CA PRO A 134 -10.56 13.00 4.70
C PRO A 134 -10.84 14.45 5.12
N LEU A 135 -9.83 15.27 5.43
CA LEU A 135 -10.06 16.66 5.83
C LEU A 135 -10.43 17.55 4.63
N SER A 136 -9.79 17.33 3.50
CA SER A 136 -10.10 18.01 2.24
C SER A 136 -11.17 17.29 1.42
N GLY A 137 -11.41 16.00 1.71
CA GLY A 137 -12.30 15.16 0.92
C GLY A 137 -11.77 14.88 -0.49
N ARG A 138 -10.44 14.92 -0.68
CA ARG A 138 -9.78 14.82 -1.99
C ARG A 138 -8.93 13.58 -2.11
N LEU A 139 -8.66 13.18 -3.35
CA LEU A 139 -7.60 12.23 -3.65
C LEU A 139 -6.25 12.95 -3.70
N ILE A 140 -5.22 12.33 -3.14
CA ILE A 140 -3.84 12.81 -3.15
C ILE A 140 -2.90 11.71 -3.64
N VAL A 141 -1.74 12.12 -4.17
CA VAL A 141 -0.63 11.20 -4.42
C VAL A 141 0.39 11.38 -3.31
N GLU A 142 0.71 10.29 -2.62
CA GLU A 142 1.77 10.23 -1.61
C GLU A 142 3.00 9.50 -2.15
N GLN A 143 4.19 10.01 -1.81
CA GLN A 143 5.46 9.34 -2.05
C GLN A 143 5.93 8.73 -0.73
N VAL A 144 5.49 7.51 -0.43
CA VAL A 144 5.76 6.85 0.85
C VAL A 144 7.20 6.38 0.91
N TYR A 145 7.89 6.67 2.01
CA TYR A 145 9.25 6.20 2.28
C TYR A 145 9.20 4.94 3.16
N ASP A 146 9.98 3.93 2.78
CA ASP A 146 9.89 2.57 3.32
C ASP A 146 8.44 2.06 3.25
N HIS A 147 7.74 2.01 4.40
CA HIS A 147 6.31 1.70 4.48
C HIS A 147 5.51 2.72 5.30
N GLN A 148 6.14 3.37 6.27
CA GLN A 148 5.49 4.18 7.31
C GLN A 148 5.88 5.67 7.26
N GLY A 149 6.77 6.05 6.35
CA GLY A 149 7.32 7.40 6.26
C GLY A 149 6.64 8.23 5.17
N ASN A 150 6.59 9.55 5.37
CA ASN A 150 6.06 10.53 4.40
C ASN A 150 4.60 10.29 3.98
N VAL A 151 3.76 9.96 4.97
CA VAL A 151 2.30 9.75 4.84
C VAL A 151 1.53 10.85 5.56
N GLY A 152 0.37 11.23 5.02
CA GLY A 152 -0.60 12.09 5.67
C GLY A 152 -1.36 11.32 6.76
N GLN A 153 -1.44 11.87 7.98
CA GLN A 153 -2.18 11.21 9.06
C GLN A 153 -3.67 11.12 8.72
N GLY A 154 -4.23 9.92 8.78
CA GLY A 154 -5.64 9.66 8.43
C GLY A 154 -5.89 9.51 6.93
N ALA A 155 -4.91 9.78 6.07
CA ALA A 155 -5.00 9.42 4.67
C ALA A 155 -5.08 7.90 4.54
N SER A 156 -6.02 7.43 3.71
CA SER A 156 -6.25 6.01 3.51
C SER A 156 -5.89 5.63 2.08
N PRO A 157 -4.94 4.69 1.85
CA PRO A 157 -4.63 4.24 0.51
C PRO A 157 -5.89 3.68 -0.16
N SER A 158 -6.16 4.09 -1.39
CA SER A 158 -7.35 3.67 -2.13
C SER A 158 -7.11 2.34 -2.85
N VAL A 159 -8.08 1.44 -2.76
CA VAL A 159 -8.24 0.30 -3.67
C VAL A 159 -9.15 0.78 -4.82
N PRO A 160 -8.69 0.74 -6.08
CA PRO A 160 -9.53 1.07 -7.23
C PRO A 160 -10.58 0.01 -7.52
#